data_AF-A0A849QCX8-F1
#
_entry.id   AF-A0A849QCX8-F1
#
_cell.length_a   1.000
_cell.length_b   1.000
_cell.length_c   1.000
_cell.angle_alpha   90.00
_cell.angle_beta   90.00
_cell.angle_gamma   90.00
#
_symmetry.space_group_name_H-M   'P 1'
#
loop_
_entity.id
_entity.type
_entity.pdbx_description
1 polymer ?
#
loop_
_entity_poly.entity_id
_entity_poly.type
_entity_poly.pdbx_seq_one_letter_code
_entity_poly.pdbx_strand_id
1 'polypeptide(L)' 'MRLIAVHLPERYVSDLQALIDKNLYPNRSEVIRIAIRDLLKRELWEHGTIGRKETSEAIGQ' A
#
# COMPACT_ATOMS: atom_id res chain seq x y z
N MET A 1 -8.42 -10.18 -0.12
CA MET A 1 -8.09 -8.89 -0.79
C MET A 1 -9.38 -8.12 -1.04
N ARG A 2 -9.38 -6.78 -0.97
CA ARG A 2 -10.54 -5.95 -1.37
C ARG A 2 -10.22 -5.26 -2.70
N LEU A 3 -11.22 -5.06 -3.57
CA LEU A 3 -11.07 -4.32 -4.81
C LEU A 3 -11.03 -2.82 -4.52
N ILE A 4 -10.03 -2.12 -5.05
CA ILE A 4 -9.88 -0.67 -4.93
C ILE A 4 -9.64 -0.13 -6.34
N ALA A 5 -10.41 0.86 -6.76
CA ALA A 5 -10.21 1.58 -8.01
C ALA A 5 -9.52 2.92 -7.72
N VAL A 6 -8.48 3.26 -8.47
CA VAL A 6 -7.74 4.51 -8.35
C VAL A 6 -7.56 5.15 -9.73
N HIS A 7 -7.60 6.47 -9.79
CA HIS A 7 -7.29 7.22 -11.01
C HIS A 7 -5.82 7.66 -10.95
N LEU A 8 -5.05 7.28 -11.96
CA LEU A 8 -3.63 7.60 -12.07
C LEU A 8 -3.37 8.27 -13.44
N PRO A 9 -2.43 9.22 -13.52
CA PRO A 9 -1.96 9.74 -14.80
C PRO A 9 -1.46 8.61 -15.70
N GLU A 10 -1.69 8.73 -17.01
CA GLU A 10 -1.32 7.69 -17.99
C GLU A 10 0.16 7.31 -17.93
N ARG A 11 1.03 8.32 -17.73
CA ARG A 11 2.48 8.10 -17.63
C ARG A 11 2.84 7.09 -16.55
N TYR A 12 2.21 7.16 -15.37
CA TYR A 12 2.49 6.21 -14.29
C TYR A 12 2.02 4.80 -14.63
N VAL A 13 0.89 4.68 -15.33
CA VAL A 13 0.39 3.37 -15.79
C VAL A 13 1.36 2.77 -16.82
N SER A 14 1.90 3.58 -17.74
CA SER A 14 2.91 3.15 -18.70
C SER A 14 4.21 2.72 -18.03
N ASP A 15 4.70 3.49 -17.05
CA ASP A 15 5.92 3.16 -16.31
C ASP A 15 5.74 1.86 -15.50
N LEU A 16 4.56 1.67 -14.88
CA LEU A 16 4.21 0.41 -14.20
C LEU A 16 4.16 -0.78 -15.17
N GLN A 17 3.66 -0.58 -16.38
CA GLN A 17 3.63 -1.63 -17.40
C GLN A 17 5.05 -2.01 -17.82
N ALA A 18 5.95 -1.05 -18.00
CA ALA A 18 7.34 -1.32 -18.36
C ALA A 18 8.07 -2.17 -17.31
N LEU A 19 7.71 -2.08 -16.03
CA LEU A 19 8.26 -2.95 -14.97
C LEU A 19 7.81 -4.41 -15.13
N ILE A 20 6.57 -4.62 -15.58
CA ILE A 20 6.00 -5.95 -15.83
C ILE A 20 6.61 -6.54 -17.10
N ASP A 21 6.79 -5.73 -18.14
CA ASP A 21 7.39 -6.16 -19.41
C ASP A 21 8.86 -6.60 -19.21
N LYS A 22 9.54 -6.02 -18.21
CA LYS A 22 10.88 -6.44 -17.76
C LYS A 22 10.87 -7.70 -16.88
N ASN A 23 9.71 -8.33 -16.68
CA ASN A 23 9.51 -9.52 -15.85
C ASN A 23 9.93 -9.32 -14.38
N LEU A 24 9.94 -8.08 -13.89
CA LEU A 24 10.25 -7.78 -12.48
C LEU A 24 9.06 -8.06 -11.55
N TYR A 25 7.85 -7.94 -12.09
CA TYR A 25 6.62 -8.17 -11.36
C TYR A 25 5.60 -8.91 -12.24
N PRO A 26 4.78 -9.78 -11.64
CA PRO A 26 3.85 -10.62 -12.39
C PRO A 26 2.64 -9.85 -12.94
N ASN A 27 2.22 -8.75 -12.30
CA ASN A 27 1.05 -7.98 -12.70
C ASN A 27 1.04 -6.58 -12.06
N ARG A 28 0.21 -5.67 -12.61
CA ARG A 28 0.07 -4.28 -12.13
C ARG A 28 -0.37 -4.21 -10.68
N SER A 29 -1.31 -5.07 -10.28
CA SER A 29 -1.81 -5.10 -8.90
C SER A 29 -0.73 -5.47 -7.89
N GLU A 30 0.24 -6.30 -8.27
CA GLU A 30 1.37 -6.65 -7.41
C GLU A 30 2.35 -5.49 -7.25
N VAL A 31 2.67 -4.78 -8.35
CA VAL A 31 3.52 -3.58 -8.29
C VAL A 31 2.90 -2.55 -7.35
N ILE A 32 1.59 -2.29 -7.51
CA ILE A 32 0.86 -1.32 -6.69
C ILE A 32 0.84 -1.76 -5.22
N ARG A 33 0.57 -3.05 -4.93
CA ARG A 33 0.58 -3.57 -3.56
C ARG A 33 1.96 -3.44 -2.89
N ILE A 34 3.04 -3.70 -3.63
CA ILE A 34 4.40 -3.57 -3.10
C ILE A 34 4.73 -2.10 -2.83
N ALA A 35 4.42 -1.19 -3.77
CA ALA A 35 4.61 0.24 -3.56
C ALA A 35 3.85 0.77 -2.34
N ILE A 36 2.58 0.35 -2.15
CA ILE A 36 1.78 0.71 -0.96
C ILE A 36 2.41 0.13 0.31
N ARG A 37 2.84 -1.15 0.28
CA ARG A 37 3.49 -1.78 1.45
C ARG A 37 4.74 -1.04 1.85
N ASP A 38 5.60 -0.72 0.90
CA ASP A 38 6.87 -0.03 1.17
C ASP A 38 6.63 1.38 1.70
N LEU A 39 5.64 2.09 1.15
CA LEU A 39 5.20 3.38 1.67
C LEU A 39 4.71 3.26 3.12
N LEU A 40 3.81 2.33 3.41
CA LEU A 40 3.30 2.12 4.78
C LEU A 40 4.41 1.68 5.73
N LYS A 41 5.31 0.81 5.29
CA LYS A 41 6.42 0.35 6.11
C LYS A 41 7.30 1.53 6.53
N ARG A 42 7.66 2.40 5.58
CA ARG A 42 8.49 3.59 5.81
C ARG A 42 7.76 4.61 6.69
N GLU A 43 6.55 5.02 6.32
CA GLU A 43 5.88 6.14 6.97
C GLU A 43 5.18 5.78 8.28
N LEU A 44 4.66 4.55 8.39
CA LEU A 44 3.78 4.14 9.49
C LEU A 44 4.45 3.18 10.46
N TRP A 45 5.08 2.11 9.94
CA TRP A 45 5.52 0.99 10.79
C TRP A 45 6.95 1.14 11.30
N GLU A 46 7.88 1.67 10.50
CA GLU A 46 9.27 1.90 10.92
C GLU A 46 9.41 3.19 11.75
N HIS A 47 8.54 4.17 11.55
CA HIS A 47 8.52 5.42 12.32
C HIS A 47 7.63 5.38 13.57
N GLY A 48 7.05 4.23 13.92
CA GLY A 48 6.62 3.91 15.30
C GLY A 48 5.64 4.86 16.00
N THR A 49 4.89 5.71 15.31
CA THR A 49 3.98 6.68 15.96
C THR A 49 2.50 6.46 15.70
N ILE A 50 2.06 5.25 15.32
CA ILE A 50 0.62 4.94 15.25
C ILE A 50 0.33 3.61 15.96
N GLY A 51 -0.16 3.70 17.20
CA GLY A 51 -1.19 2.75 17.66
C GLY A 51 -1.01 1.98 18.97
N ARG A 52 -0.32 2.50 19.99
CA ARG A 52 -0.66 2.14 21.39
C ARG A 52 -1.65 3.19 21.92
N LYS A 53 -2.88 3.23 21.41
CA LYS A 53 -3.99 4.00 22.00
C LYS A 53 -5.25 3.13 22.03
N GLU A 54 -5.48 2.61 23.23
CA GLU A 54 -6.78 2.54 23.90
C GLU A 54 -7.95 1.94 23.11
N THR A 55 -7.99 0.61 23.03
CA THR A 55 -9.25 -0.12 23.24
C THR A 55 -9.32 -0.50 24.72
N SER A 56 -9.47 0.50 25.59
CA SER A 56 -9.75 0.32 27.01
C SER A 56 -10.89 1.24 27.46
N GLU A 57 -11.95 1.34 26.66
CA GLU A 57 -13.23 1.93 27.08
C GLU A 57 -14.37 1.12 26.45
N ALA A 58 -14.56 -0.11 26.94
CA ALA A 58 -15.80 -0.86 26.76
C ALA A 58 -16.01 -1.94 27.84
N ILE A 59 -15.52 -1.71 29.07
CA ILE A 59 -15.95 -2.49 30.24
C ILE A 59 -16.12 -1.55 31.44
N GLY A 60 -17.39 -1.27 31.78
CA GLY A 60 -17.79 -0.82 33.11
C GLY A 60 -18.19 0.64 33.23
N GLN A 61 -19.45 0.96 32.88
CA GLN A 61 -20.42 1.56 33.81
C GLN A 61 -21.78 0.92 33.54
#